data_AF-A0A9D5ECC5-F1
#
_entry.id   AF-A0A9D5ECC5-F1
#
_cell.length_a   1.000
_cell.length_b   1.000
_cell.length_c   1.000
_cell.angle_alpha   90.00
_cell.angle_beta   90.00
_cell.angle_gamma   90.00
#
_symmetry.space_group_name_H-M   'P 1'
#
loop_
_entity.id
_entity.type
_entity.pdbx_description
1 polymer ?
#
loop_
_entity_poly.entity_id
_entity_poly.type
_entity_poly.pdbx_seq_one_letter_code
_entity_poly.pdbx_strand_id
1 'polypeptide(L)' 'MQIDVIEFEVTCPAHGPHKIMVPVEFPRPRNCAHCFLPVTSRHELRRLSINHQLPSRVGSEAFIG' A
#
# COMPACT_ATOMS: atom_id res chain seq x y z
N MET A 1 6.79 -0.09 -18.20
CA MET A 1 7.40 0.91 -17.30
C MET A 1 7.70 0.21 -16.00
N GLN A 2 8.88 0.45 -15.43
CA GLN A 2 9.24 -0.11 -14.13
C GLN A 2 8.84 0.91 -13.05
N ILE A 3 8.23 0.44 -11.97
CA ILE A 3 7.76 1.30 -10.87
C ILE A 3 8.35 0.76 -9.58
N ASP A 4 8.97 1.64 -8.81
CA ASP A 4 9.48 1.30 -7.50
C ASP A 4 8.34 1.37 -6.48
N VAL A 5 8.13 0.29 -5.74
CA VAL A 5 7.10 0.17 -4.72
C VAL A 5 7.71 -0.26 -3.39
N ILE A 6 6.99 0.04 -2.33
CA ILE A 6 7.31 -0.38 -0.97
C ILE A 6 6.17 -1.25 -0.46
N GLU A 7 6.53 -2.44 0.01
CA GLU A 7 5.61 -3.35 0.68
C GLU A 7 5.54 -2.99 2.17
N PHE A 8 4.33 -2.70 2.65
CA PHE A 8 4.03 -2.47 4.06
C PHE A 8 3.19 -3.61 4.60
N GLU A 9 3.47 -4.02 5.83
CA GLU A 9 2.48 -4.65 6.70
C GLU A 9 1.76 -3.55 7.48
N VAL A 10 0.44 -3.50 7.38
CA VAL A 10 -0.41 -2.55 8.09
C VAL A 10 -1.44 -3.29 8.93
N THR A 11 -1.73 -2.77 10.10
CA THR A 11 -2.76 -3.31 11.00
C THR A 11 -3.84 -2.27 11.19
N CYS A 12 -5.11 -2.67 11.11
CA CYS A 12 -6.23 -1.81 11.49
C CYS A 12 -7.16 -2.53 12.48
N PRO A 13 -8.02 -1.80 13.22
CA PRO A 13 -8.88 -2.40 14.24
C PRO A 13 -9.88 -3.43 13.70
N ALA A 14 -10.23 -3.35 12.41
CA ALA A 14 -11.27 -4.19 11.80
C ALA A 14 -10.72 -5.46 11.13
N HIS A 15 -9.51 -5.42 10.54
CA HIS A 15 -9.01 -6.49 9.66
C HIS A 15 -7.71 -7.14 10.15
N GLY A 16 -7.10 -6.61 11.23
CA GLY A 16 -5.80 -7.10 11.68
C GLY A 16 -4.67 -6.80 10.68
N PRO A 17 -3.55 -7.55 10.75
CA PRO A 17 -2.38 -7.32 9.91
C PRO A 17 -2.62 -7.78 8.46
N HIS A 18 -2.28 -6.94 7.49
CA HIS A 18 -2.33 -7.26 6.07
C HIS A 18 -1.26 -6.49 5.29
N LYS A 19 -0.92 -6.98 4.09
CA LYS A 19 0.13 -6.39 3.24
C LYS A 19 -0.46 -5.49 2.17
N ILE A 20 0.21 -4.36 1.92
CA ILE A 20 -0.12 -3.44 0.83
C ILE A 20 1.16 -2.97 0.15
N MET A 21 1.07 -2.71 -1.15
CA MET A 21 2.15 -2.12 -1.93
C MET A 21 1.81 -0.67 -2.26
N VAL A 22 2.75 0.24 -2.01
CA VAL A 22 2.59 1.66 -2.29
C VAL A 22 3.78 2.14 -3.11
N PRO A 23 3.58 2.79 -4.26
CA PRO A 23 4.68 3.35 -5.03
C PRO A 23 5.53 4.31 -4.19
N VAL A 24 6.83 4.36 -4.46
CA VAL A 24 7.78 5.15 -3.65
C VAL A 24 7.41 6.62 -3.62
N GLU A 25 6.87 7.13 -4.73
CA GLU A 25 6.43 8.51 -4.93
C GLU A 25 5.11 8.87 -4.23
N PHE A 26 4.35 7.88 -3.74
CA PHE A 26 3.08 8.10 -3.05
C PHE A 26 3.24 8.23 -1.54
N PRO A 27 2.31 8.93 -0.86
CA PRO A 27 2.29 9.01 0.59
C PRO A 27 2.24 7.63 1.24
N ARG A 28 2.93 7.50 2.38
CA ARG A 28 2.89 6.28 3.18
C ARG A 28 1.48 6.05 3.74
N PRO A 29 1.00 4.79 3.79
CA PRO A 29 -0.37 4.49 4.15
C PRO A 29 -0.64 4.93 5.58
N ARG A 30 -1.72 5.71 5.76
CA ARG A 30 -2.22 6.17 7.07
C ARG A 30 -3.54 5.49 7.43
N ASN A 31 -4.26 5.02 6.43
CA ASN A 31 -5.52 4.32 6.58
C ASN A 31 -5.43 2.92 5.95
N CYS A 32 -6.31 2.04 6.41
CA CYS A 32 -6.51 0.73 5.81
C CYS A 32 -7.14 0.88 4.42
N ALA A 33 -6.59 0.20 3.42
CA ALA A 33 -7.11 0.18 2.06
C ALA A 33 -8.53 -0.41 1.96
N HIS A 34 -8.92 -1.28 2.89
CA HIS A 34 -10.21 -1.98 2.87
C HIS A 34 -11.36 -1.16 3.47
N CYS A 35 -11.11 -0.47 4.58
CA CYS A 35 -12.17 0.19 5.35
C CYS A 35 -11.92 1.66 5.66
N PHE A 36 -10.80 2.22 5.19
CA PHE A 36 -10.46 3.64 5.37
C PHE A 36 -10.30 4.08 6.84
N LEU A 37 -10.29 3.13 7.79
CA LEU A 37 -9.99 3.41 9.19
C LEU A 37 -8.48 3.64 9.38
N PRO A 38 -8.07 4.46 10.37
CA PRO A 38 -6.66 4.66 10.69
C PRO A 38 -5.95 3.33 10.97
N VAL A 39 -4.74 3.18 10.42
CA VAL A 39 -3.88 2.05 10.77
C VAL A 39 -3.35 2.23 12.18
N THR A 40 -3.38 1.18 12.99
CA THR A 40 -2.81 1.15 14.35
C THR A 40 -1.33 0.81 14.35
N SER A 41 -0.86 0.08 13.33
CA SER A 41 0.55 -0.21 13.11
C SER A 41 0.86 -0.21 11.61
N ARG A 42 2.09 0.17 11.28
CA ARG A 42 2.67 0.10 9.93
C ARG A 42 4.13 -0.26 10.02
N HIS A 43 4.54 -1.28 9.27
CA HIS A 43 5.92 -1.73 9.18
C HIS A 43 6.34 -1.84 7.70
N GLU A 44 7.44 -1.19 7.34
CA GLU A 44 8.06 -1.34 6.02
C GLU A 44 8.74 -2.70 5.95
N LEU A 45 8.30 -3.58 5.04
CA LEU A 45 8.89 -4.90 4.88
C LEU A 45 10.08 -4.86 3.93
N ARG A 46 9.88 -4.26 2.75
CA ARG A 46 10.90 -4.19 1.69
C ARG A 46 10.52 -3.20 0.60
N ARG A 47 11.51 -2.87 -0.23
CA ARG A 47 11.36 -2.09 -1.47
C ARG A 47 11.67 -2.97 -2.65
N LEU A 48 10.90 -2.84 -3.72
CA LEU A 48 11.02 -3.67 -4.91
C LEU A 48 10.56 -2.91 -6.16
N SER A 49 11.08 -3.31 -7.31
CA SER A 49 10.71 -2.71 -8.59
C SER A 49 9.82 -3.69 -9.36
N ILE A 50 8.59 -3.28 -9.69
CA ILE A 50 7.65 -4.10 -10.47
C ILE A 50 7.56 -3.63 -11.92
N ASN A 51 7.44 -4.59 -12.84
CA ASN A 51 7.10 -4.32 -14.23
C ASN A 51 5.57 -4.28 -14.34
N HIS A 52 4.97 -3.09 -14.23
CA HIS A 52 3.53 -2.94 -14.36
C HIS A 52 3.17 -1.70 -15.20
N GLN A 53 2.16 -1.82 -16.05
CA GLN A 53 1.48 -0.66 -16.61
C GLN A 53 0.48 -0.19 -15.55
N LEU A 54 0.62 1.02 -15.01
CA LEU A 54 -0.43 1.60 -14.15
C LEU A 54 -1.74 1.61 -14.96
N PRO A 55 -2.78 0.84 -14.58
CA PRO A 55 -4.10 1.13 -15.09
C PRO A 55 -4.44 2.54 -14.57
N SER A 56 -4.89 3.40 -15.48
CA SER A 56 -5.29 4.77 -15.20
C SER A 56 -6.07 4.93 -13.88
N ARG A 57 -5.78 6.03 -13.16
CA ARG A 57 -6.48 6.53 -11.95
C ARG A 57 -6.75 5.46 -10.89
N VAL A 58 -5.69 4.89 -10.31
CA VAL A 58 -5.79 4.24 -9.00
C VAL A 58 -6.05 5.31 -7.96
N GLY A 59 -7.27 5.32 -7.42
CA GLY A 59 -7.64 6.11 -6.25
C GLY A 59 -6.70 5.80 -5.09
N SER A 60 -6.37 6.85 -4.36
CA SER A 60 -5.20 7.09 -3.51
C SER A 60 -4.80 6.07 -2.43
N GLU A 61 -5.41 4.89 -2.30
CA GLU A 61 -5.13 4.02 -1.14
C GLU A 61 -5.05 2.50 -1.41
N ALA A 62 -5.23 2.01 -2.64
CA ALA A 62 -5.19 0.56 -2.87
C ALA A 62 -4.59 0.19 -4.22
N PHE A 63 -3.30 -0.14 -4.24
CA PHE A 63 -2.79 -1.08 -5.23
C PHE A 63 -3.17 -2.48 -4.73
N ILE A 64 -4.31 -3.00 -5.21
CA ILE A 64 -4.73 -4.38 -4.94
C ILE A 64 -3.91 -5.28 -5.87
N GLY A 65 -3.24 -6.27 -5.27
CA GLY A 65 -2.36 -7.23 -5.95
C GLY A 65 -3.08 -8.28 -6.77
#